data_AF-A0A660NGT8-F1
#
_entry.id   AF-A0A660NGT8-F1
#
_cell.length_a   1.000
_cell.length_b   1.000
_cell.length_c   1.000
_cell.angle_alpha   90.00
_cell.angle_beta   90.00
_cell.angle_gamma   90.00
#
_symmetry.space_group_name_H-M   'P 1'
#
loop_
_entity.id
_entity.type
_entity.pdbx_description
1 polymer ?
#
loop_
_entity_poly.entity_id
_entity_poly.type
_entity_poly.pdbx_seq_one_letter_code
_entity_poly.pdbx_strand_id
1 'polypeptide(L)'
;MNASGQKKGLLIIHGPNLNLLGTREPEVYGRTTLADINAHLAAIARQHDVPLAHFQSNHEGALVDRIQAARTDGTAFIIINPAAYTHTSVALRDALAAVAIPFVEVHLSNVHRREPFRHHSYFSDLAEATVVGMGAFGYEAA
;
A
#
# COMPACT_ATOMS: atom_id res chain seq x y z
N MET A 1 28.45 3.32 18.98
CA MET A 1 28.10 1.97 18.52
C MET A 1 26.58 1.86 18.63
N ASN A 2 25.85 2.00 17.52
CA ASN A 2 24.39 1.95 17.57
C ASN A 2 23.96 0.48 17.69
N ALA A 3 23.44 0.16 18.88
CA ALA A 3 22.84 -1.12 19.19
C ALA A 3 21.46 -1.21 18.53
N SER A 4 21.42 -1.82 17.34
CA SER A 4 20.40 -2.77 16.89
C SER A 4 20.63 -3.02 15.40
N GLY A 5 21.25 -4.16 15.06
CA GLY A 5 21.30 -4.67 13.68
C GLY A 5 19.93 -5.16 13.19
N GLN A 6 18.85 -4.50 13.61
CA GLN A 6 17.49 -4.86 13.26
C GLN A 6 17.22 -4.31 11.86
N LYS A 7 17.04 -5.21 10.90
CA LYS A 7 16.75 -4.83 9.52
C LYS A 7 15.47 -4.00 9.47
N LYS A 8 15.57 -2.82 8.86
CA LYS A 8 14.44 -1.94 8.56
C LYS A 8 13.49 -2.65 7.61
N GLY A 9 12.24 -2.84 8.02
CA GLY A 9 11.23 -3.57 7.26
C GLY A 9 10.39 -2.68 6.34
N LEU A 10 9.85 -3.28 5.29
CA LEU A 10 8.81 -2.74 4.43
C LEU A 10 7.45 -3.29 4.83
N LEU A 11 6.44 -2.43 4.82
CA LEU A 11 5.05 -2.82 5.03
C LEU A 11 4.20 -2.42 3.83
N ILE A 12 3.55 -3.40 3.21
CA ILE A 12 2.55 -3.14 2.17
C ILE A 12 1.15 -3.15 2.79
N ILE A 13 0.39 -2.09 2.57
CA ILE A 13 -1.00 -1.97 3.00
C ILE A 13 -1.93 -1.99 1.79
N HIS A 14 -2.90 -2.89 1.81
CA HIS A 14 -3.94 -3.02 0.80
C HIS A 14 -5.31 -2.70 1.39
N GLY A 15 -5.94 -1.66 0.86
CA GLY A 15 -7.27 -1.22 1.24
C GLY A 15 -8.40 -2.15 0.75
N PRO A 16 -9.64 -1.63 0.80
CA PRO A 16 -10.83 -2.44 0.56
C PRO A 16 -10.92 -2.97 -0.86
N ASN A 17 -11.51 -4.16 -0.98
CA ASN A 17 -11.80 -4.89 -2.22
C ASN A 17 -10.59 -5.37 -3.03
N LEU A 18 -9.35 -5.03 -2.64
CA LEU A 18 -8.16 -5.52 -3.34
C LEU A 18 -7.96 -7.04 -3.19
N ASN A 19 -8.55 -7.66 -2.16
CA ASN A 19 -8.61 -9.12 -2.03
C ASN A 19 -9.39 -9.81 -3.16
N LEU A 20 -10.17 -9.07 -3.95
CA LEU A 20 -10.95 -9.60 -5.08
C LEU A 20 -10.21 -9.49 -6.42
N LEU A 21 -8.95 -9.05 -6.44
CA LEU A 21 -8.14 -9.04 -7.66
C LEU A 21 -8.03 -10.44 -8.28
N GLY A 22 -8.10 -10.51 -9.61
CA GLY A 22 -8.02 -11.74 -10.39
C GLY A 22 -9.28 -12.61 -10.37
N THR A 23 -10.28 -12.33 -9.50
CA THR A 23 -11.55 -13.08 -9.47
C THR A 23 -12.71 -12.37 -10.15
N ARG A 24 -12.61 -11.05 -10.37
CA ARG A 24 -13.64 -10.24 -11.01
C ARG A 24 -13.28 -9.95 -12.46
N GLU A 25 -14.13 -10.41 -13.39
CA GLU A 25 -14.05 -10.14 -14.84
C GLU A 25 -12.60 -10.25 -15.38
N PRO A 26 -11.95 -11.44 -15.32
CA PRO A 26 -10.51 -11.59 -15.56
C PRO A 26 -10.07 -11.19 -16.97
N GLU A 27 -11.01 -11.23 -17.92
CA GLU A 27 -10.80 -10.80 -19.31
C GLU A 27 -10.64 -9.28 -19.43
N VAL A 28 -11.13 -8.52 -18.45
CA VAL A 28 -11.10 -7.05 -18.41
C VAL A 28 -10.00 -6.52 -17.49
N TYR A 29 -9.80 -7.14 -16.33
CA TYR A 29 -8.89 -6.64 -15.28
C TYR A 29 -7.58 -7.42 -15.15
N GLY A 30 -7.41 -8.47 -15.97
CA GLY A 30 -6.29 -9.39 -15.86
C GLY A 30 -6.52 -10.46 -14.80
N ARG A 31 -5.67 -11.49 -14.82
CA ARG A 31 -5.76 -12.64 -13.92
C ARG A 31 -4.89 -12.51 -12.66
N THR A 32 -4.09 -11.45 -12.57
CA THR A 32 -3.18 -11.22 -11.45
C THR A 32 -3.99 -11.02 -10.16
N THR A 33 -3.78 -11.91 -9.20
CA THR A 33 -4.40 -11.83 -7.88
C THR A 33 -3.55 -10.99 -6.93
N LEU A 34 -4.13 -10.59 -5.80
CA LEU A 34 -3.36 -9.95 -4.74
C LEU A 34 -2.26 -10.85 -4.17
N ALA A 35 -2.50 -12.16 -4.15
CA ALA A 35 -1.52 -13.15 -3.71
C ALA A 35 -0.32 -13.19 -4.67
N ASP A 36 -0.54 -13.10 -5.98
CA ASP A 36 0.54 -13.04 -6.98
C ASP A 36 1.39 -11.78 -6.79
N ILE A 37 0.75 -10.63 -6.56
CA ILE A 37 1.45 -9.36 -6.29
C ILE A 37 2.33 -9.51 -5.03
N ASN A 38 1.77 -10.02 -3.94
CA ASN A 38 2.53 -10.21 -2.68
C ASN A 38 3.69 -11.19 -2.85
N ALA A 39 3.49 -12.29 -3.57
CA ALA A 39 4.54 -13.28 -3.82
C ALA A 39 5.69 -12.68 -4.64
N HIS A 40 5.36 -11.88 -5.67
CA HIS A 40 6.34 -11.18 -6.50
C HIS A 40 7.16 -10.17 -5.69
N LEU A 41 6.51 -9.30 -4.92
CA LEU A 41 7.18 -8.31 -4.09
C LEU A 41 8.02 -8.96 -2.99
N ALA A 42 7.56 -10.06 -2.41
CA ALA A 42 8.35 -10.83 -1.44
C ALA A 42 9.60 -11.45 -2.08
N ALA A 43 9.55 -11.86 -3.35
CA ALA A 43 10.72 -12.33 -4.06
C ALA A 43 11.75 -11.21 -4.28
N ILE A 44 11.30 -10.02 -4.70
CA ILE A 44 12.15 -8.83 -4.85
C ILE A 44 12.77 -8.44 -3.50
N ALA A 45 11.97 -8.31 -2.45
CA ALA A 45 12.47 -7.93 -1.13
C ALA A 45 13.54 -8.89 -0.60
N ARG A 46 13.37 -10.21 -0.84
CA ARG A 46 14.39 -11.23 -0.49
C ARG A 46 15.69 -11.04 -1.26
N GLN A 47 15.65 -10.67 -2.54
CA GLN A 47 16.86 -10.39 -3.33
C GLN A 47 17.67 -9.21 -2.76
N HIS A 48 16.99 -8.28 -2.10
CA HIS A 48 17.58 -7.11 -1.46
C HIS A 48 17.81 -7.27 0.06
N ASP A 49 17.54 -8.46 0.61
CA ASP A 49 17.66 -8.74 2.05
C ASP A 49 16.83 -7.81 2.96
N VAL A 50 15.69 -7.36 2.45
CA VAL A 50 14.74 -6.47 3.15
C VAL A 50 13.56 -7.28 3.71
N PRO A 51 13.26 -7.21 5.01
CA PRO A 51 12.04 -7.79 5.57
C PRO A 51 10.80 -7.13 4.95
N LEU A 52 9.86 -7.94 4.47
CA LEU A 52 8.61 -7.46 3.90
C LEU A 52 7.42 -8.09 4.61
N ALA A 53 6.51 -7.26 5.09
CA ALA A 53 5.19 -7.67 5.56
C ALA A 53 4.12 -7.06 4.64
N HIS A 54 2.99 -7.73 4.51
CA HIS A 54 1.82 -7.18 3.83
C HIS A 54 0.57 -7.36 4.70
N PHE A 55 -0.38 -6.44 4.59
CA PHE A 55 -1.66 -6.50 5.28
C PHE A 55 -2.77 -6.00 4.37
N GLN A 56 -3.88 -6.74 4.31
CA GLN A 56 -5.07 -6.34 3.57
C GLN A 56 -6.25 -6.30 4.51
N SER A 57 -7.09 -5.26 4.39
CA SER A 57 -8.38 -5.24 5.06
C SER A 57 -9.40 -4.39 4.32
N ASN A 58 -10.67 -4.78 4.47
CA ASN A 58 -11.82 -3.99 4.04
C ASN A 58 -12.31 -3.01 5.10
N HIS A 59 -11.75 -3.08 6.31
CA HIS A 59 -12.16 -2.27 7.45
C HIS A 59 -11.14 -1.17 7.70
N GLU A 60 -11.59 0.09 7.63
CA GLU A 60 -10.77 1.28 7.89
C GLU A 60 -10.04 1.20 9.23
N GLY A 61 -10.74 0.86 10.32
CA GLY A 61 -10.13 0.74 11.65
C GLY A 61 -8.99 -0.28 11.71
N ALA A 62 -9.13 -1.44 11.03
CA ALA A 62 -8.07 -2.44 11.01
C ALA A 62 -6.83 -1.97 10.23
N LEU A 63 -7.02 -1.16 9.19
CA LEU A 63 -5.91 -0.53 8.46
C LEU A 63 -5.22 0.52 9.33
N VAL A 64 -5.98 1.33 10.07
CA VAL A 64 -5.47 2.30 11.06
C VAL A 64 -4.64 1.59 12.13
N ASP A 65 -5.19 0.54 12.75
CA ASP A 65 -4.51 -0.24 13.79
C ASP A 65 -3.19 -0.83 13.27
N ARG A 66 -3.18 -1.36 12.04
CA ARG A 66 -1.97 -1.91 11.43
C ARG A 66 -0.91 -0.83 11.21
N ILE A 67 -1.31 0.36 10.73
CA ILE A 67 -0.39 1.48 10.54
C ILE A 67 0.19 1.93 11.88
N GLN A 68 -0.62 2.06 12.93
CA GLN A 68 -0.15 2.42 14.27
C GLN A 68 0.85 1.40 14.84
N ALA A 69 0.59 0.10 14.65
CA ALA A 69 1.50 -0.97 15.05
C ALA A 69 2.86 -0.91 14.34
N ALA A 70 2.90 -0.38 13.11
CA ALA A 70 4.14 -0.24 12.33
C ALA A 70 5.19 0.66 13.01
N ARG A 71 4.74 1.57 13.89
CA ARG A 71 5.63 2.48 14.63
C ARG A 71 6.66 1.76 15.49
N THR A 72 6.36 0.55 15.96
CA THR A 72 7.21 -0.18 16.92
C THR A 72 7.62 -1.58 16.45
N ASP A 73 7.16 -2.05 15.29
CA ASP A 73 7.46 -3.39 14.78
C ASP A 73 8.71 -3.49 13.89
N GLY A 74 9.44 -2.38 13.72
CA GLY A 74 10.64 -2.29 12.89
C GLY A 74 10.36 -1.91 11.42
N THR A 75 9.11 -1.61 11.07
CA THR A 75 8.77 -0.99 9.78
C THR A 75 9.43 0.37 9.64
N ALA A 76 10.10 0.58 8.51
CA ALA A 76 10.78 1.83 8.19
C ALA A 76 10.18 2.57 6.99
N PHE A 77 9.37 1.88 6.18
CA PHE A 77 8.74 2.47 5.00
C PHE A 77 7.45 1.70 4.66
N ILE A 78 6.44 2.43 4.16
CA ILE A 78 5.12 1.87 3.83
C ILE A 78 4.84 2.03 2.32
N ILE A 79 4.35 0.98 1.68
CA ILE A 79 3.72 1.06 0.36
C ILE A 79 2.23 0.85 0.57
N ILE A 80 1.38 1.82 0.23
CA ILE A 80 -0.06 1.74 0.49
C ILE A 80 -0.86 1.92 -0.79
N ASN A 81 -1.81 1.02 -1.00
CA ASN A 81 -2.94 1.26 -1.91
C ASN A 81 -4.21 1.34 -1.07
N PRO A 82 -4.69 2.55 -0.71
CA PRO A 82 -5.89 2.71 0.11
C PRO A 82 -7.18 2.36 -0.66
N ALA A 83 -7.09 2.04 -1.96
CA ALA A 83 -8.21 1.79 -2.85
C ALA A 83 -9.25 2.92 -2.75
N ALA A 84 -10.52 2.60 -2.47
CA ALA A 84 -11.58 3.60 -2.37
C ALA A 84 -11.38 4.58 -1.19
N TYR A 85 -10.70 4.16 -0.12
CA TYR A 85 -10.48 5.03 1.04
C TYR A 85 -9.55 6.20 0.76
N THR A 86 -8.80 6.14 -0.35
CA THR A 86 -8.02 7.26 -0.89
C THR A 86 -8.81 8.57 -0.91
N HIS A 87 -10.09 8.46 -1.26
CA HIS A 87 -10.96 9.59 -1.56
C HIS A 87 -11.85 10.00 -0.38
N THR A 88 -11.79 9.29 0.75
CA THR A 88 -12.75 9.48 1.86
C THR A 88 -12.12 9.45 3.26
N SER A 89 -10.99 8.78 3.44
CA SER A 89 -10.48 8.44 4.77
C SER A 89 -9.48 9.48 5.29
N VAL A 90 -10.00 10.47 6.02
CA VAL A 90 -9.16 11.34 6.85
C VAL A 90 -8.54 10.57 8.01
N ALA A 91 -9.23 9.54 8.53
CA ALA A 91 -8.71 8.73 9.64
C ALA A 91 -7.42 7.97 9.28
N LEU A 92 -7.34 7.36 8.09
CA LEU A 92 -6.11 6.70 7.63
C LEU A 92 -4.99 7.69 7.33
N ARG A 93 -5.33 8.85 6.75
CA ARG A 93 -4.38 9.95 6.55
C ARG A 93 -3.74 10.36 7.88
N ASP A 94 -4.56 10.61 8.89
CA ASP A 94 -4.08 11.05 10.20
C ASP A 94 -3.29 9.94 10.92
N ALA A 95 -3.63 8.67 10.70
CA ALA A 95 -2.83 7.55 11.19
C ALA A 95 -1.42 7.52 10.59
N LEU A 96 -1.29 7.72 9.27
CA LEU A 96 0.03 7.83 8.59
C LEU A 96 0.83 9.03 9.10
N ALA A 97 0.18 10.19 9.22
CA ALA A 97 0.81 11.38 9.77
C ALA A 97 1.31 11.17 11.23
N ALA A 98 0.52 10.48 12.05
CA ALA A 98 0.84 10.23 13.45
C ALA A 98 2.03 9.27 13.65
N VAL A 99 2.21 8.28 12.76
CA VAL A 99 3.38 7.39 12.84
C VAL A 99 4.63 7.96 12.19
N ALA A 100 4.49 8.93 11.28
CA ALA A 100 5.57 9.60 10.58
C ALA A 100 6.57 8.64 9.89
N ILE A 101 6.06 7.49 9.43
CA ILE A 101 6.81 6.55 8.59
C ILE A 101 6.61 6.99 7.13
N PRO A 102 7.68 7.20 6.36
CA PRO A 102 7.57 7.60 4.95
C PRO A 102 6.82 6.54 4.14
N PHE A 103 6.04 6.99 3.15
CA PHE A 103 5.22 6.09 2.36
C PHE A 103 5.04 6.52 0.90
N VAL A 104 4.78 5.53 0.05
CA VAL A 104 4.32 5.73 -1.34
C VAL A 104 2.88 5.27 -1.48
N GLU A 105 2.07 6.09 -2.13
CA GLU A 105 0.69 5.77 -2.50
C GLU A 105 0.66 5.10 -3.88
N VAL A 106 -0.01 3.95 -4.00
CA VAL A 106 -0.09 3.16 -5.24
C VAL A 106 -1.54 2.95 -5.65
N HIS A 107 -1.81 3.14 -6.95
CA HIS A 107 -3.08 2.79 -7.59
C HIS A 107 -2.86 1.96 -8.84
N LEU A 108 -3.51 0.79 -8.89
CA LEU A 108 -3.45 -0.11 -10.05
C LEU A 108 -3.95 0.57 -11.34
N SER A 109 -5.08 1.29 -11.25
CA SER A 109 -5.68 2.01 -12.38
C SER A 109 -5.30 3.49 -12.36
N ASN A 110 -5.35 4.15 -13.52
CA ASN A 110 -5.20 5.61 -13.58
C ASN A 110 -6.47 6.29 -13.02
N VAL A 111 -6.42 6.69 -11.75
CA VAL A 111 -7.57 7.31 -11.05
C VAL A 111 -8.00 8.65 -11.64
N HIS A 112 -7.09 9.38 -12.29
CA HIS A 112 -7.40 10.67 -12.94
C HIS A 112 -8.20 10.53 -14.23
N ARG A 113 -8.26 9.32 -14.82
CA ARG A 113 -9.14 9.01 -15.97
C ARG A 113 -10.50 8.47 -15.55
N ARG A 114 -10.74 8.33 -14.25
CA ARG A 114 -11.98 7.79 -13.69
C ARG A 114 -12.93 8.91 -13.28
N GLU A 115 -13.99 8.54 -12.58
CA GLU A 115 -15.03 9.46 -12.10
C GLU A 115 -14.41 10.61 -11.26
N PRO A 116 -14.96 11.84 -11.31
CA PRO A 116 -14.36 13.00 -10.63
C PRO A 116 -14.08 12.81 -9.14
N PHE A 117 -14.93 12.04 -8.43
CA PHE A 117 -14.72 11.76 -7.01
C PHE A 117 -13.44 10.93 -6.72
N ARG A 118 -12.80 10.36 -7.75
CA ARG A 118 -11.54 9.62 -7.62
C ARG A 118 -10.30 10.46 -7.88
N HIS A 119 -10.47 11.73 -8.26
CA HIS A 119 -9.34 12.59 -8.62
C HIS A 119 -8.64 13.15 -7.38
N HIS A 120 -9.34 13.23 -6.25
CA HIS A 120 -8.80 13.72 -4.99
C HIS A 120 -8.26 12.57 -4.13
N SER A 121 -7.04 12.71 -3.61
CA SER A 121 -6.46 11.84 -2.59
C SER A 121 -6.22 12.64 -1.32
N TYR A 122 -6.64 12.08 -0.18
CA TYR A 122 -6.29 12.59 1.15
C TYR A 122 -4.85 12.24 1.58
N PHE A 123 -4.12 11.47 0.76
CA PHE A 123 -2.82 10.90 1.10
C PHE A 123 -1.68 11.53 0.30
N SER A 124 -1.97 11.97 -0.93
CA SER A 124 -0.94 12.41 -1.88
C SER A 124 -0.17 13.66 -1.44
N ASP A 125 -0.72 14.46 -0.52
CA ASP A 125 -0.03 15.60 0.09
C ASP A 125 1.03 15.19 1.12
N LEU A 126 0.90 13.99 1.70
CA LEU A 126 1.83 13.43 2.68
C LEU A 126 2.77 12.36 2.10
N ALA A 127 2.42 11.78 0.95
CA ALA A 127 3.20 10.71 0.32
C ALA A 127 4.51 11.23 -0.29
N GLU A 128 5.57 10.42 -0.24
CA GLU A 128 6.84 10.69 -0.93
C GLU A 128 6.66 10.67 -2.46
N ALA A 129 5.77 9.80 -2.92
CA ALA A 129 5.35 9.70 -4.32
C ALA A 129 3.96 9.07 -4.42
N THR A 130 3.31 9.30 -5.57
CA THR A 130 2.09 8.58 -5.96
C THR A 130 2.35 7.87 -7.30
N VAL A 131 2.14 6.56 -7.33
CA VAL A 131 2.26 5.72 -8.55
C VAL A 131 0.86 5.32 -9.00
N VAL A 132 0.43 5.77 -10.18
CA VAL A 132 -0.93 5.55 -10.68
C VAL A 132 -0.95 4.91 -12.07
N GLY A 133 -1.80 3.91 -12.27
CA GLY A 133 -2.11 3.37 -13.60
C GLY A 133 -1.08 2.43 -14.20
N MET A 134 -0.10 1.98 -13.43
CA MET A 134 0.92 1.01 -13.86
C MET A 134 0.54 -0.45 -13.57
N GLY A 135 -0.72 -0.71 -13.17
CA GLY A 135 -1.13 -2.05 -12.76
C GLY A 135 -0.29 -2.57 -11.60
N ALA A 136 -0.04 -3.89 -11.59
CA ALA A 136 0.76 -4.53 -10.54
C ALA A 136 2.20 -4.01 -10.46
N PHE A 137 2.78 -3.59 -11.59
CA PHE A 137 4.13 -3.02 -11.64
C PHE A 137 4.24 -1.73 -10.82
N GLY A 138 3.15 -1.02 -10.57
CA GLY A 138 3.16 0.16 -9.71
C GLY A 138 3.61 -0.13 -8.27
N TYR A 139 3.45 -1.37 -7.79
CA TYR A 139 4.00 -1.78 -6.49
C TYR A 139 5.50 -2.08 -6.53
N GLU A 140 6.04 -2.51 -7.67
CA GLU A 140 7.48 -2.76 -7.85
C GLU A 140 8.25 -1.47 -8.06
N ALA A 141 7.63 -0.50 -8.73
CA ALA A 141 8.21 0.83 -8.94
C ALA A 141 8.24 1.69 -7.66
N ALA A 142 7.40 1.37 -6.67
CA ALA A 142 7.30 2.04 -5.37
C ALA A 142 8.33 1.48 -4.39
#